data_AF-A0AAV8GF81-F1
#
_entry.id   AF-A0AAV8GF81-F1
#
_cell.length_a   1.000
_cell.length_b   1.000
_cell.length_c   1.000
_cell.angle_alpha   90.00
_cell.angle_beta   90.00
_cell.angle_gamma   90.00
#
_symmetry.space_group_name_H-M   'P 1'
#
loop_
_entity.id
_entity.type
_entity.pdbx_description
1 polymer ?
#
loop_
_entity_poly.entity_id
_entity_poly.type
_entity_poly.pdbx_seq_one_letter_code
_entity_poly.pdbx_strand_id
1 'polypeptide(L)'
;MVEIEMVVINFLSFSPLDLSCSATLALSQESGLSPTGPDPKPETQNPKQPIGVWAPLLLSQTSSPLSLSLVVSVFRKQTKPLTMVFLYLQTKTNHGDGVVKDKLRVLHKAQSCLSSQINNAPARYEARLWLRNTISAFHALHHHRLVFRNLLHHDSQYRNDVAPHLLHFLFQTRPHILGPIIAKRSHLLHNFFLENNSRILQWFDHFSISSESGHTKGSRALSQFAFAHRDTCWDELHWRGAHGQSPAVIATKPHYFQNLDVLRTVQNFLQYVPAFWSSDELAESVKGGDIFQIDRGYFVNLLLDLMYEERCRDVWDMVDGFLSEETFSSLSPVLLASLDVDGLFYFLRSLGKFLEPNLECKEFKFSCCWLEILLSRSFSLSLDHVLLMNSLISKPRQLFRLISDEENKEEEKNLEDIVGSLVGPSNEASWALTRELMEMKREEAVKWIAIQSWILFYILTKECKTPESLEFVFLKNGIDFREANEHSFVGSDDSDVETFERRSRKRRKREKKKKRKVYDFDFGEEKDDQSLELELQSSARSWFLSTDGFSCAWNMADVPEHLCMYYFKTWMKQVLS
;
A
#
# COMPACT_ATOMS: atom_id res chain seq x y z
N MET A 1 -27.04 -26.95 33.88
CA MET A 1 -25.63 -27.16 34.23
C MET A 1 -24.81 -26.95 32.98
N VAL A 2 -23.87 -26.02 33.07
CA VAL A 2 -22.88 -25.71 32.05
C VAL A 2 -21.71 -26.67 32.29
N GLU A 3 -21.38 -27.50 31.31
CA GLU A 3 -20.06 -28.12 31.24
C GLU A 3 -19.20 -27.31 30.29
N ILE A 4 -18.08 -26.86 30.86
CA ILE A 4 -16.96 -26.19 30.24
C ILE A 4 -16.04 -27.31 29.75
N GLU A 5 -15.70 -27.35 28.47
CA GLU A 5 -14.47 -27.99 28.04
C GLU A 5 -13.61 -27.00 27.24
N MET A 6 -12.38 -26.91 27.72
CA MET A 6 -11.31 -26.01 27.34
C MET A 6 -10.75 -26.36 25.95
N VAL A 7 -10.62 -25.35 25.09
CA VAL A 7 -9.70 -25.41 23.95
C VAL A 7 -8.30 -25.04 24.45
N VAL A 8 -7.41 -26.02 24.44
CA VAL A 8 -5.97 -25.87 24.64
C VAL A 8 -5.36 -25.28 23.36
N ILE A 9 -4.83 -24.07 23.43
CA ILE A 9 -3.99 -23.48 22.39
C ILE A 9 -2.54 -23.81 22.76
N ASN A 10 -1.93 -24.76 22.04
CA ASN A 10 -0.49 -24.96 22.05
C ASN A 10 0.14 -24.17 20.90
N PHE A 11 0.92 -23.15 21.27
CA PHE A 11 1.94 -22.53 20.42
C PHE A 11 3.08 -23.52 20.21
N LEU A 12 3.34 -23.97 18.98
CA LEU A 12 4.69 -24.38 18.57
C LEU A 12 4.91 -24.04 17.09
N SER A 13 5.71 -23.01 16.90
CA SER A 13 6.47 -22.67 15.71
C SER A 13 7.51 -23.76 15.40
N PHE A 14 7.55 -24.27 14.17
CA PHE A 14 8.77 -24.84 13.59
C PHE A 14 8.76 -24.69 12.06
N SER A 15 9.78 -24.00 11.55
CA SER A 15 10.22 -24.03 10.15
C SER A 15 10.73 -25.43 9.77
N PRO A 16 10.80 -25.74 8.47
CA PRO A 16 11.87 -26.62 8.00
C PRO A 16 12.71 -25.96 6.90
N LEU A 17 14.01 -25.92 7.19
CA LEU A 17 15.10 -25.79 6.23
C LEU A 17 15.30 -27.10 5.46
N ASP A 18 15.90 -26.93 4.29
CA ASP A 18 16.39 -27.93 3.35
C ASP A 18 17.05 -29.17 3.96
N LEU A 19 16.78 -30.32 3.34
CA LEU A 19 17.75 -31.42 3.23
C LEU A 19 17.55 -32.14 1.90
N SER A 20 18.58 -32.01 1.07
CA SER A 20 18.84 -32.74 -0.16
C SER A 20 19.27 -34.19 0.13
N CYS A 21 18.83 -35.15 -0.69
CA CYS A 21 19.68 -36.18 -1.30
C CYS A 21 18.88 -37.19 -2.15
N SER A 22 19.18 -37.17 -3.46
CA SER A 22 19.49 -38.29 -4.35
C SER A 22 18.62 -39.57 -4.38
N ALA A 23 17.85 -39.64 -5.47
CA ALA A 23 17.77 -40.69 -6.50
C ALA A 23 18.40 -42.08 -6.27
N THR A 24 17.73 -43.13 -6.79
CA THR A 24 18.18 -44.14 -7.81
C THR A 24 17.15 -45.31 -7.81
N LEU A 25 16.28 -45.45 -8.85
CA LEU A 25 16.27 -46.52 -9.90
C LEU A 25 16.20 -47.98 -9.36
N ALA A 26 15.48 -48.97 -9.90
CA ALA A 26 14.62 -49.15 -11.09
C ALA A 26 14.00 -50.58 -11.07
N LEU A 27 13.10 -50.84 -12.04
CA LEU A 27 12.71 -52.17 -12.62
C LEU A 27 11.81 -53.08 -11.75
N SER A 28 10.85 -53.86 -12.26
CA SER A 28 10.20 -54.04 -13.56
C SER A 28 9.07 -55.08 -13.38
N GLN A 29 8.05 -55.02 -14.24
CA GLN A 29 7.18 -56.14 -14.70
C GLN A 29 6.27 -56.81 -13.64
N GLU A 30 5.04 -57.27 -13.92
CA GLU A 30 4.49 -57.84 -15.15
C GLU A 30 2.94 -57.95 -15.06
N SER A 31 2.26 -57.93 -16.22
CA SER A 31 0.96 -58.56 -16.57
C SER A 31 -0.26 -58.41 -15.64
N GLY A 32 -1.46 -58.03 -16.06
CA GLY A 32 -2.16 -58.25 -17.32
C GLY A 32 -3.61 -58.66 -17.01
N LEU A 33 -4.53 -58.38 -17.95
CA LEU A 33 -5.95 -58.81 -18.03
C LEU A 33 -7.01 -57.89 -17.40
N SER A 34 -7.59 -57.07 -18.29
CA SER A 34 -9.02 -56.70 -18.32
C SER A 34 -9.82 -57.82 -19.02
N PRO A 35 -11.12 -57.68 -19.39
CA PRO A 35 -12.16 -56.70 -19.01
C PRO A 35 -13.51 -57.39 -18.68
N THR A 36 -14.55 -56.64 -18.29
CA THR A 36 -15.92 -56.64 -18.87
C THR A 36 -16.86 -55.78 -18.03
N GLY A 37 -17.44 -54.73 -18.64
CA GLY A 37 -18.54 -53.92 -18.08
C GLY A 37 -19.91 -54.64 -18.20
N PRO A 38 -21.06 -53.94 -18.29
CA PRO A 38 -21.33 -52.51 -18.22
C PRO A 38 -22.48 -52.09 -17.25
N ASP A 39 -22.68 -50.77 -17.13
CA ASP A 39 -23.85 -49.97 -16.68
C ASP A 39 -25.24 -50.53 -17.12
N PRO A 40 -26.43 -50.08 -16.60
CA PRO A 40 -26.75 -48.72 -16.09
C PRO A 40 -27.78 -48.58 -14.91
N LYS A 41 -27.81 -47.33 -14.36
CA LYS A 41 -28.91 -46.42 -13.89
C LYS A 41 -30.41 -46.86 -14.01
N PRO A 42 -31.42 -46.11 -13.48
CA PRO A 42 -31.50 -45.10 -12.39
C PRO A 42 -32.78 -45.27 -11.50
N GLU A 43 -33.24 -44.19 -10.84
CA GLU A 43 -34.63 -43.92 -10.37
C GLU A 43 -35.09 -44.56 -9.05
N THR A 44 -35.85 -43.94 -8.13
CA THR A 44 -36.23 -42.56 -7.76
C THR A 44 -36.99 -42.69 -6.41
N GLN A 45 -37.28 -41.54 -5.76
CA GLN A 45 -38.43 -41.33 -4.85
C GLN A 45 -38.32 -41.71 -3.35
N ASN A 46 -38.03 -40.67 -2.56
CA ASN A 46 -38.76 -40.20 -1.36
C ASN A 46 -40.26 -40.58 -1.30
N PRO A 47 -41.01 -40.31 -0.18
CA PRO A 47 -40.63 -39.97 1.20
C PRO A 47 -41.49 -40.77 2.24
N LYS A 48 -41.29 -40.51 3.55
CA LYS A 48 -42.33 -40.35 4.62
C LYS A 48 -41.80 -40.76 6.01
N GLN A 49 -41.65 -39.75 6.88
CA GLN A 49 -41.96 -39.85 8.32
C GLN A 49 -43.48 -40.09 8.51
N PRO A 50 -44.06 -40.51 9.67
CA PRO A 50 -43.69 -40.01 11.01
C PRO A 50 -44.03 -40.86 12.29
N ILE A 51 -43.62 -40.31 13.45
CA ILE A 51 -44.23 -40.39 14.82
C ILE A 51 -44.27 -41.73 15.59
N GLY A 52 -43.88 -41.65 16.87
CA GLY A 52 -44.29 -42.54 17.97
C GLY A 52 -43.18 -42.72 19.01
N VAL A 53 -43.07 -41.88 20.06
CA VAL A 53 -43.47 -42.12 21.46
C VAL A 53 -42.71 -43.35 22.05
N TRP A 54 -42.01 -43.24 23.18
CA TRP A 54 -42.48 -43.63 24.52
C TRP A 54 -41.47 -43.13 25.56
N ALA A 55 -41.97 -42.50 26.62
CA ALA A 55 -41.35 -42.44 27.96
C ALA A 55 -42.15 -43.41 28.86
N PRO A 56 -41.96 -43.51 30.20
CA PRO A 56 -40.81 -43.20 31.07
C PRO A 56 -40.54 -44.36 32.07
N LEU A 57 -39.52 -44.24 32.94
CA LEU A 57 -39.53 -44.85 34.27
C LEU A 57 -38.83 -43.94 35.29
N LEU A 58 -39.46 -43.83 36.44
CA LEU A 58 -39.30 -42.88 37.54
C LEU A 58 -38.60 -43.53 38.76
N LEU A 59 -38.27 -42.67 39.74
CA LEU A 59 -37.91 -42.86 41.16
C LEU A 59 -36.41 -42.66 41.44
N SER A 60 -35.99 -41.86 42.44
CA SER A 60 -36.61 -41.55 43.73
C SER A 60 -36.20 -40.18 44.31
N GLN A 61 -37.09 -39.63 45.14
CA GLN A 61 -36.99 -38.40 45.95
C GLN A 61 -36.15 -38.59 47.23
N THR A 62 -35.64 -37.49 47.83
CA THR A 62 -35.95 -37.05 49.22
C THR A 62 -35.43 -35.62 49.56
N SER A 63 -36.37 -34.77 50.01
CA SER A 63 -36.32 -33.74 51.11
C SER A 63 -35.28 -32.59 51.17
N SER A 64 -35.66 -31.41 50.64
CA SER A 64 -36.01 -30.10 51.29
C SER A 64 -35.23 -29.50 52.52
N PRO A 65 -35.45 -28.21 52.91
CA PRO A 65 -34.59 -27.03 52.66
C PRO A 65 -34.15 -26.29 53.95
N LEU A 66 -33.28 -25.26 53.88
CA LEU A 66 -33.34 -24.00 54.66
C LEU A 66 -32.12 -23.09 54.43
N SER A 67 -32.40 -21.79 54.45
CA SER A 67 -31.54 -20.59 54.51
C SER A 67 -30.99 -19.99 53.21
N LEU A 68 -31.77 -19.01 52.75
CA LEU A 68 -31.40 -17.82 51.99
C LEU A 68 -30.14 -17.10 52.51
N SER A 69 -29.59 -16.27 51.63
CA SER A 69 -28.64 -15.16 51.82
C SER A 69 -27.14 -15.46 51.77
N LEU A 70 -26.59 -15.57 50.56
CA LEU A 70 -25.49 -14.73 50.05
C LEU A 70 -25.12 -15.18 48.63
N VAL A 71 -24.62 -14.25 47.82
CA VAL A 71 -24.04 -14.46 46.48
C VAL A 71 -25.04 -14.54 45.31
N VAL A 72 -25.80 -13.46 45.12
CA VAL A 72 -26.11 -12.96 43.77
C VAL A 72 -25.38 -11.64 43.60
N SER A 73 -24.14 -11.69 43.14
CA SER A 73 -23.51 -10.56 42.45
C SER A 73 -22.24 -11.03 41.74
N VAL A 74 -21.99 -10.41 40.59
CA VAL A 74 -20.74 -10.40 39.83
C VAL A 74 -20.50 -11.60 38.91
N PHE A 75 -21.11 -11.57 37.72
CA PHE A 75 -20.40 -11.45 36.42
C PHE A 75 -21.41 -11.62 35.27
N ARG A 76 -22.22 -10.57 35.07
CA ARG A 76 -22.89 -10.29 33.80
C ARG A 76 -22.52 -8.86 33.42
N LYS A 77 -21.26 -8.64 32.99
CA LYS A 77 -20.93 -7.45 32.20
C LYS A 77 -21.47 -7.69 30.80
N GLN A 78 -22.77 -7.44 30.65
CA GLN A 78 -23.32 -7.03 29.36
C GLN A 78 -22.52 -5.81 28.91
N THR A 79 -21.90 -5.91 27.75
CA THR A 79 -21.40 -4.77 26.98
C THR A 79 -22.60 -3.89 26.64
N LYS A 80 -22.91 -2.96 27.55
CA LYS A 80 -23.81 -1.85 27.24
C LYS A 80 -23.17 -1.09 26.07
N PRO A 81 -23.89 -0.83 24.97
CA PRO A 81 -23.37 0.07 23.96
C PRO A 81 -23.12 1.41 24.66
N LEU A 82 -21.88 1.90 24.51
CA LEU A 82 -21.36 3.09 25.15
C LEU A 82 -22.34 4.27 25.03
N THR A 83 -22.67 4.87 26.16
CA THR A 83 -23.43 6.12 26.31
C THR A 83 -22.62 7.36 25.82
N MET A 84 -21.69 7.22 24.87
CA MET A 84 -20.65 8.21 24.60
C MET A 84 -20.49 8.57 23.12
N VAL A 85 -21.29 9.51 22.60
CA VAL A 85 -20.91 10.36 21.44
C VAL A 85 -21.77 11.65 21.39
N PHE A 86 -21.56 12.63 22.27
CA PHE A 86 -22.39 13.87 22.21
C PHE A 86 -21.68 15.14 22.65
N LEU A 87 -20.66 15.62 21.93
CA LEU A 87 -20.06 16.92 22.31
C LEU A 87 -20.10 18.15 21.41
N TYR A 88 -20.38 18.12 20.11
CA TYR A 88 -20.21 19.40 19.37
C TYR A 88 -21.30 19.84 18.38
N LEU A 89 -22.40 19.11 18.24
CA LEU A 89 -23.50 19.50 17.34
C LEU A 89 -24.84 19.59 18.07
N GLN A 90 -24.89 20.36 19.13
CA GLN A 90 -26.01 20.44 20.05
C GLN A 90 -26.75 21.78 19.76
N THR A 91 -28.07 21.79 19.51
CA THR A 91 -28.82 23.02 19.18
C THR A 91 -29.94 23.29 20.19
N LYS A 92 -30.31 24.56 20.39
CA LYS A 92 -31.35 24.97 21.37
C LYS A 92 -32.76 24.98 20.74
N THR A 93 -33.66 24.20 21.34
CA THR A 93 -35.15 24.27 21.39
C THR A 93 -35.96 24.63 20.14
N ASN A 94 -36.72 23.68 19.58
CA ASN A 94 -38.17 23.49 19.77
C ASN A 94 -38.62 22.29 18.92
N HIS A 95 -39.57 21.51 19.43
CA HIS A 95 -40.05 20.27 18.82
C HIS A 95 -40.27 20.36 17.31
N GLY A 96 -39.66 19.45 16.56
CA GLY A 96 -40.00 19.19 15.16
C GLY A 96 -38.82 18.88 14.25
N ASP A 97 -39.15 18.20 13.15
CA ASP A 97 -38.37 17.93 11.93
C ASP A 97 -37.52 19.12 11.40
N GLY A 98 -37.79 20.35 11.88
CA GLY A 98 -37.05 21.57 11.53
C GLY A 98 -35.60 21.62 12.06
N VAL A 99 -35.31 21.08 13.25
CA VAL A 99 -33.96 21.18 13.85
C VAL A 99 -32.93 20.36 13.07
N VAL A 100 -33.36 19.20 12.56
CA VAL A 100 -32.52 18.30 11.75
C VAL A 100 -32.24 18.94 10.39
N LYS A 101 -33.27 19.52 9.76
CA LYS A 101 -33.15 20.29 8.51
C LYS A 101 -32.20 21.49 8.66
N ASP A 102 -32.24 22.20 9.77
CA ASP A 102 -31.34 23.32 10.02
C ASP A 102 -29.89 22.86 10.22
N LYS A 103 -29.64 21.74 10.90
CA LYS A 103 -28.30 21.15 10.98
C LYS A 103 -27.78 20.69 9.61
N LEU A 104 -28.61 20.01 8.81
CA LEU A 104 -28.24 19.62 7.46
C LEU A 104 -27.90 20.84 6.61
N ARG A 105 -28.67 21.93 6.70
CA ARG A 105 -28.36 23.19 6.00
C ARG A 105 -26.99 23.75 6.39
N VAL A 106 -26.62 23.69 7.66
CA VAL A 106 -25.30 24.15 8.09
C VAL A 106 -24.19 23.21 7.62
N LEU A 107 -24.40 21.89 7.65
CA LEU A 107 -23.48 20.92 7.07
C LEU A 107 -23.32 21.12 5.56
N HIS A 108 -24.40 21.46 4.85
CA HIS A 108 -24.33 21.84 3.43
C HIS A 108 -23.48 23.09 3.21
N LYS A 109 -23.61 24.12 4.07
CA LYS A 109 -22.75 25.31 3.98
C LYS A 109 -21.28 24.96 4.23
N ALA A 110 -21.00 24.13 5.24
CA ALA A 110 -19.65 23.63 5.51
C ALA A 110 -19.11 22.83 4.31
N GLN A 111 -19.92 21.93 3.73
CA GLN A 111 -19.56 21.18 2.53
C GLN A 111 -19.14 22.12 1.40
N SER A 112 -19.98 23.11 1.07
CA SER A 112 -19.70 24.05 -0.02
C SER A 112 -18.40 24.83 0.20
N CYS A 113 -18.16 25.29 1.43
CA CYS A 113 -16.93 26.00 1.81
C CYS A 113 -15.68 25.09 1.68
N LEU A 114 -15.76 23.85 2.17
CA LEU A 114 -14.64 22.90 2.10
C LEU A 114 -14.39 22.43 0.65
N SER A 115 -15.46 22.22 -0.12
CA SER A 115 -15.36 21.86 -1.54
C SER A 115 -14.74 22.98 -2.37
N SER A 116 -15.08 24.26 -2.14
CA SER A 116 -14.44 25.35 -2.88
C SER A 116 -12.94 25.39 -2.63
N GLN A 117 -12.51 25.17 -1.39
CA GLN A 117 -11.08 25.14 -1.03
C GLN A 117 -10.32 24.01 -1.70
N ILE A 118 -10.87 22.79 -1.66
CA ILE A 118 -10.23 21.62 -2.29
C ILE A 118 -10.22 21.72 -3.81
N ASN A 119 -11.20 22.42 -4.40
CA ASN A 119 -11.28 22.58 -5.84
C ASN A 119 -10.37 23.68 -6.40
N ASN A 120 -9.72 24.48 -5.53
CA ASN A 120 -8.66 25.40 -5.95
C ASN A 120 -7.49 24.61 -6.56
N ALA A 121 -6.89 25.12 -7.64
CA ALA A 121 -5.91 24.39 -8.45
C ALA A 121 -4.75 23.72 -7.66
N PRO A 122 -4.04 24.42 -6.74
CA PRO A 122 -2.95 23.79 -5.97
C PRO A 122 -3.48 22.74 -4.98
N ALA A 123 -4.55 23.05 -4.25
CA ALA A 123 -5.19 22.14 -3.30
C ALA A 123 -5.75 20.88 -3.97
N ARG A 124 -6.27 21.01 -5.19
CA ARG A 124 -6.81 19.90 -5.97
C ARG A 124 -5.73 18.90 -6.36
N TYR A 125 -4.51 19.38 -6.65
CA TYR A 125 -3.37 18.52 -6.92
C TYR A 125 -2.96 17.74 -5.67
N GLU A 126 -2.86 18.40 -4.52
CA GLU A 126 -2.55 17.73 -3.24
C GLU A 126 -3.61 16.71 -2.84
N ALA A 127 -4.89 17.07 -2.95
CA ALA A 127 -6.00 16.16 -2.65
C ALA A 127 -5.95 14.89 -3.51
N ARG A 128 -5.52 15.00 -4.78
CA ARG A 128 -5.30 13.84 -5.66
C ARG A 128 -4.13 12.99 -5.18
N LEU A 129 -3.03 13.59 -4.74
CA LEU A 129 -1.90 12.87 -4.18
C LEU A 129 -2.31 12.11 -2.90
N TRP A 130 -3.04 12.75 -2.00
CA TRP A 130 -3.56 12.11 -0.79
C TRP A 130 -4.50 10.95 -1.10
N LEU A 131 -5.32 11.08 -2.13
CA LEU A 131 -6.20 10.01 -2.58
C LEU A 131 -5.40 8.84 -3.15
N ARG A 132 -4.38 9.10 -3.98
CA ARG A 132 -3.48 8.04 -4.50
C ARG A 132 -2.78 7.28 -3.38
N ASN A 133 -2.31 7.98 -2.35
CA ASN A 133 -1.68 7.36 -1.17
C ASN A 133 -2.69 6.54 -0.35
N THR A 134 -3.95 6.95 -0.31
CA THR A 134 -4.99 6.16 0.36
C THR A 134 -5.34 4.91 -0.44
N ILE A 135 -5.39 5.03 -1.77
CA ILE A 135 -5.58 3.89 -2.68
C ILE A 135 -4.44 2.90 -2.53
N SER A 136 -3.18 3.32 -2.48
CA SER A 136 -2.04 2.41 -2.39
C SER A 136 -2.01 1.56 -1.12
N ALA A 137 -2.71 2.00 -0.07
CA ALA A 137 -2.88 1.26 1.18
C ALA A 137 -4.03 0.24 1.14
N PHE A 138 -4.69 0.00 0.00
CA PHE A 138 -5.79 -0.95 -0.08
C PHE A 138 -5.33 -2.37 0.18
N HIS A 139 -6.13 -3.09 0.96
CA HIS A 139 -5.81 -4.43 1.46
C HIS A 139 -6.85 -5.49 1.03
N ALA A 140 -8.11 -5.11 0.80
CA ALA A 140 -9.17 -6.03 0.38
C ALA A 140 -9.26 -6.21 -1.15
N LEU A 141 -8.11 -6.23 -1.83
CA LEU A 141 -8.03 -6.37 -3.29
C LEU A 141 -7.64 -7.78 -3.70
N HIS A 142 -8.51 -8.43 -4.46
CA HIS A 142 -8.21 -9.66 -5.16
C HIS A 142 -7.96 -9.36 -6.64
N HIS A 143 -7.02 -10.06 -7.26
CA HIS A 143 -6.73 -9.95 -8.71
C HIS A 143 -6.38 -8.54 -9.20
N HIS A 144 -5.58 -7.79 -8.44
CA HIS A 144 -5.17 -6.43 -8.79
C HIS A 144 -4.53 -6.30 -10.20
N ARG A 145 -3.88 -7.36 -10.71
CA ARG A 145 -3.38 -7.42 -12.09
C ARG A 145 -4.45 -7.06 -13.12
N LEU A 146 -5.70 -7.49 -12.92
CA LEU A 146 -6.80 -7.27 -13.86
C LEU A 146 -7.19 -5.80 -13.91
N VAL A 147 -7.10 -5.09 -12.78
CA VAL A 147 -7.38 -3.66 -12.70
C VAL A 147 -6.38 -2.88 -13.55
N PHE A 148 -5.08 -3.14 -13.35
CA PHE A 148 -4.03 -2.46 -14.11
C PHE A 148 -4.00 -2.89 -15.58
N ARG A 149 -4.29 -4.16 -15.88
CA ARG A 149 -4.45 -4.64 -17.26
C ARG A 149 -5.59 -3.93 -17.97
N ASN A 150 -6.74 -3.77 -17.31
CA ASN A 150 -7.86 -3.01 -17.87
C ASN A 150 -7.49 -1.54 -18.09
N LEU A 151 -6.68 -0.94 -17.22
CA LEU A 151 -6.18 0.42 -17.39
C LEU A 151 -5.27 0.55 -18.62
N LEU A 152 -4.38 -0.42 -18.84
CA LEU A 152 -3.48 -0.47 -20.00
C LEU A 152 -4.21 -0.70 -21.34
N HIS A 153 -5.37 -1.35 -21.33
CA HIS A 153 -6.15 -1.65 -22.53
C HIS A 153 -7.29 -0.66 -22.84
N HIS A 154 -7.62 0.27 -21.95
CA HIS A 154 -8.86 1.05 -22.07
C HIS A 154 -8.83 2.10 -23.19
N ASP A 155 -8.19 3.25 -22.96
CA ASP A 155 -8.12 4.36 -23.92
C ASP A 155 -6.68 4.58 -24.37
N SER A 156 -6.51 5.02 -25.61
CA SER A 156 -5.22 5.36 -26.20
C SER A 156 -4.48 6.44 -25.40
N GLN A 157 -5.21 7.40 -24.83
CA GLN A 157 -4.62 8.44 -23.96
C GLN A 157 -4.00 7.83 -22.70
N TYR A 158 -4.77 7.05 -21.92
CA TYR A 158 -4.27 6.45 -20.69
C TYR A 158 -3.18 5.40 -20.94
N ARG A 159 -3.28 4.65 -22.03
CA ARG A 159 -2.22 3.74 -22.50
C ARG A 159 -0.89 4.49 -22.63
N ASN A 160 -0.90 5.64 -23.29
CA ASN A 160 0.31 6.41 -23.58
C ASN A 160 0.91 7.05 -22.33
N ASP A 161 0.14 7.22 -21.27
CA ASP A 161 0.62 7.77 -19.99
C ASP A 161 1.04 6.67 -19.01
N VAL A 162 0.31 5.56 -18.92
CA VAL A 162 0.53 4.52 -17.89
C VAL A 162 1.59 3.52 -18.32
N ALA A 163 1.58 3.07 -19.57
CA ALA A 163 2.49 2.03 -20.04
C ALA A 163 3.97 2.45 -19.98
N PRO A 164 4.38 3.69 -20.34
CA PRO A 164 5.76 4.13 -20.14
C PRO A 164 6.20 4.08 -18.67
N HIS A 165 5.34 4.49 -17.74
CA HIS A 165 5.66 4.48 -16.31
C HIS A 165 5.83 3.06 -15.79
N LEU A 166 4.99 2.12 -16.24
CA LEU A 166 5.15 0.69 -15.94
C LEU A 166 6.48 0.15 -16.46
N LEU A 167 6.84 0.46 -17.70
CA LEU A 167 8.09 0.00 -18.32
C LEU A 167 9.32 0.60 -17.63
N HIS A 168 9.27 1.88 -17.26
CA HIS A 168 10.33 2.50 -16.47
C HIS A 168 10.49 1.83 -15.10
N PHE A 169 9.37 1.51 -14.43
CA PHE A 169 9.39 0.80 -13.16
C PHE A 169 9.96 -0.62 -13.30
N LEU A 170 9.60 -1.32 -14.37
CA LEU A 170 10.15 -2.62 -14.73
C LEU A 170 11.67 -2.59 -14.94
N PHE A 171 12.18 -1.59 -15.67
CA PHE A 171 13.62 -1.42 -15.89
C PHE A 171 14.40 -1.16 -14.60
N GLN A 172 13.77 -0.52 -13.61
CA GLN A 172 14.39 -0.21 -12.32
C GLN A 172 14.36 -1.41 -11.36
N THR A 173 13.26 -2.15 -11.34
CA THR A 173 13.01 -3.20 -10.34
C THR A 173 13.47 -4.57 -10.82
N ARG A 174 13.15 -4.95 -12.06
CA ARG A 174 13.36 -6.31 -12.59
C ARG A 174 13.76 -6.32 -14.07
N PRO A 175 14.86 -5.67 -14.49
CA PRO A 175 15.26 -5.62 -15.90
C PRO A 175 15.51 -7.01 -16.52
N HIS A 176 15.93 -7.99 -15.71
CA HIS A 176 16.23 -9.35 -16.16
C HIS A 176 15.03 -10.13 -16.71
N ILE A 177 13.78 -9.76 -16.41
CA ILE A 177 12.60 -10.43 -16.98
C ILE A 177 12.32 -9.97 -18.42
N LEU A 178 12.75 -8.76 -18.76
CA LEU A 178 12.64 -8.17 -20.10
C LEU A 178 13.82 -8.55 -21.00
N GLY A 179 14.98 -8.83 -20.41
CA GLY A 179 16.19 -9.23 -21.14
C GLY A 179 15.96 -10.39 -22.14
N PRO A 180 15.29 -11.50 -21.78
CA PRO A 180 14.98 -12.59 -22.70
C PRO A 180 14.11 -12.19 -23.91
N ILE A 181 13.23 -11.21 -23.76
CA ILE A 181 12.38 -10.71 -24.86
C ILE A 181 13.25 -10.02 -25.91
N ILE A 182 14.19 -9.18 -25.45
CA ILE A 182 15.15 -8.50 -26.31
C ILE A 182 16.18 -9.47 -26.86
N ALA A 183 16.64 -10.46 -26.08
CA ALA A 183 17.58 -11.48 -26.54
C ALA A 183 17.03 -12.27 -27.74
N LYS A 184 15.76 -12.69 -27.68
CA LYS A 184 15.06 -13.34 -28.80
C LYS A 184 14.92 -12.45 -30.04
N ARG A 185 15.01 -11.13 -29.86
CA ARG A 185 14.88 -10.11 -30.90
C ARG A 185 16.12 -9.24 -30.98
N SER A 186 17.30 -9.85 -30.76
CA SER A 186 18.59 -9.14 -30.70
C SER A 186 18.86 -8.32 -31.96
N HIS A 187 18.31 -8.73 -33.10
CA HIS A 187 18.39 -8.00 -34.37
C HIS A 187 17.84 -6.57 -34.30
N LEU A 188 16.90 -6.27 -33.40
CA LEU A 188 16.37 -4.91 -33.18
C LEU A 188 17.44 -3.96 -32.63
N LEU A 189 18.50 -4.49 -32.01
CA LEU A 189 19.62 -3.70 -31.51
C LEU A 189 20.49 -3.12 -32.63
N HIS A 190 20.37 -3.62 -33.87
CA HIS A 190 21.04 -3.03 -35.03
C HIS A 190 20.67 -1.54 -35.16
N ASN A 191 19.37 -1.22 -35.21
CA ASN A 191 18.88 0.15 -35.28
C ASN A 191 19.26 0.96 -34.03
N PHE A 192 19.18 0.34 -32.85
CA PHE A 192 19.54 0.97 -31.59
C PHE A 192 20.96 1.55 -31.59
N PHE A 193 21.94 0.78 -32.06
CA PHE A 193 23.33 1.20 -32.12
C PHE A 193 23.64 2.06 -33.35
N LEU A 194 22.93 1.86 -34.46
CA LEU A 194 23.08 2.67 -35.67
C LEU A 194 22.73 4.15 -35.45
N GLU A 195 21.68 4.43 -34.67
CA GLU A 195 21.19 5.79 -34.45
C GLU A 195 22.11 6.65 -33.58
N ASN A 196 22.91 6.05 -32.69
CA ASN A 196 23.68 6.82 -31.71
C ASN A 196 24.98 6.12 -31.28
N ASN A 197 26.09 6.69 -31.76
CA ASN A 197 27.46 6.25 -31.47
C ASN A 197 27.81 6.20 -29.97
N SER A 198 27.16 7.02 -29.12
CA SER A 198 27.43 6.97 -27.68
C SER A 198 26.92 5.67 -27.03
N ARG A 199 25.82 5.10 -27.55
CA ARG A 199 25.27 3.81 -27.08
C ARG A 199 26.24 2.67 -27.35
N ILE A 200 26.95 2.73 -28.49
CA ILE A 200 27.99 1.76 -28.86
C ILE A 200 29.08 1.70 -27.79
N LEU A 201 29.65 2.85 -27.44
CA LEU A 201 30.72 2.92 -26.45
C LEU A 201 30.24 2.45 -25.07
N GLN A 202 29.02 2.85 -24.66
CA GLN A 202 28.43 2.43 -23.38
C GLN A 202 28.16 0.92 -23.27
N TRP A 203 28.04 0.20 -24.39
CA TRP A 203 27.81 -1.25 -24.35
C TRP A 203 29.07 -2.07 -24.64
N PHE A 204 29.86 -1.66 -25.62
CA PHE A 204 30.95 -2.46 -26.18
C PHE A 204 32.34 -2.11 -25.64
N ASP A 205 32.54 -0.99 -24.93
CA ASP A 205 33.87 -0.56 -24.44
C ASP A 205 34.28 -1.19 -23.09
N HIS A 206 33.78 -2.39 -22.79
CA HIS A 206 33.97 -3.06 -21.49
C HIS A 206 34.96 -4.24 -21.56
N PHE A 207 36.10 -4.05 -22.23
CA PHE A 207 37.14 -5.09 -22.35
C PHE A 207 38.01 -5.20 -21.08
N SER A 208 38.43 -6.41 -20.74
CA SER A 208 39.17 -6.72 -19.51
C SER A 208 40.58 -7.19 -19.81
N ILE A 209 41.49 -6.91 -18.87
CA ILE A 209 42.91 -7.31 -18.91
C ILE A 209 43.06 -8.80 -18.54
N SER A 210 42.17 -9.33 -17.69
CA SER A 210 42.43 -10.54 -16.90
C SER A 210 41.96 -11.86 -17.53
N SER A 211 41.29 -11.86 -18.69
CA SER A 211 40.98 -13.02 -19.57
C SER A 211 39.78 -12.72 -20.47
N GLU A 212 39.52 -13.61 -21.45
CA GLU A 212 38.31 -13.59 -22.30
C GLU A 212 37.02 -13.69 -21.47
N SER A 213 37.02 -14.43 -20.36
CA SER A 213 35.90 -14.49 -19.40
C SER A 213 35.71 -13.19 -18.59
N GLY A 214 36.68 -12.29 -18.62
CA GLY A 214 36.60 -11.00 -17.93
C GLY A 214 35.88 -9.91 -18.73
N HIS A 215 35.62 -10.12 -20.02
CA HIS A 215 34.83 -9.20 -20.83
C HIS A 215 33.37 -9.21 -20.35
N THR A 216 32.71 -8.05 -20.35
CA THR A 216 31.33 -7.90 -19.88
C THR A 216 30.47 -7.20 -20.93
N LYS A 217 29.15 -7.36 -20.85
CA LYS A 217 28.20 -6.71 -21.78
C LYS A 217 28.54 -7.03 -23.26
N GLY A 218 28.49 -6.03 -24.13
CA GLY A 218 28.72 -6.18 -25.56
C GLY A 218 30.15 -6.54 -25.94
N SER A 219 31.16 -6.18 -25.13
CA SER A 219 32.56 -6.49 -25.43
C SER A 219 32.79 -8.01 -25.47
N ARG A 220 32.12 -8.74 -24.57
CA ARG A 220 32.13 -10.21 -24.52
C ARG A 220 31.46 -10.81 -25.76
N ALA A 221 30.30 -10.28 -26.16
CA ALA A 221 29.64 -10.74 -27.37
C ALA A 221 30.52 -10.55 -28.60
N LEU A 222 31.14 -9.37 -28.72
CA LEU A 222 32.00 -9.01 -29.84
C LEU A 222 33.24 -9.90 -29.91
N SER A 223 33.92 -10.16 -28.78
CA SER A 223 35.09 -11.03 -28.76
C SER A 223 34.75 -12.48 -29.09
N GLN A 224 33.66 -13.01 -28.51
CA GLN A 224 33.25 -14.40 -28.69
C GLN A 224 32.82 -14.65 -30.14
N PHE A 225 31.99 -13.76 -30.68
CA PHE A 225 31.56 -13.86 -32.08
C PHE A 225 32.75 -13.74 -33.04
N ALA A 226 33.65 -12.76 -32.81
CA ALA A 226 34.82 -12.58 -33.67
C ALA A 226 35.72 -13.82 -33.70
N PHE A 227 35.91 -14.50 -32.57
CA PHE A 227 36.68 -15.75 -32.55
C PHE A 227 35.97 -16.92 -33.22
N ALA A 228 34.67 -17.06 -32.98
CA ALA A 228 33.85 -18.12 -33.56
C ALA A 228 33.77 -18.00 -35.10
N HIS A 229 33.67 -16.77 -35.60
CA HIS A 229 33.45 -16.42 -37.01
C HIS A 229 34.63 -15.66 -37.62
N ARG A 230 35.86 -16.04 -37.22
CA ARG A 230 37.11 -15.35 -37.59
C ARG A 230 37.38 -15.31 -39.09
N ASP A 231 36.82 -16.24 -39.85
CA ASP A 231 36.94 -16.32 -41.31
C ASP A 231 36.07 -15.28 -42.03
N THR A 232 35.02 -14.78 -41.37
CA THR A 232 34.05 -13.88 -42.00
C THR A 232 34.07 -12.44 -41.48
N CYS A 233 34.50 -12.20 -40.24
CA CYS A 233 34.38 -10.87 -39.61
C CYS A 233 35.68 -10.31 -39.04
N TRP A 234 36.78 -11.04 -39.09
CA TRP A 234 38.02 -10.61 -38.45
C TRP A 234 38.67 -9.40 -39.11
N ASP A 235 38.56 -9.32 -40.44
CA ASP A 235 39.06 -8.19 -41.23
C ASP A 235 38.26 -6.90 -40.97
N GLU A 236 37.05 -7.03 -40.41
CA GLU A 236 36.19 -5.90 -40.04
C GLU A 236 36.54 -5.30 -38.66
N LEU A 237 37.44 -5.93 -37.91
CA LEU A 237 37.94 -5.41 -36.63
C LEU A 237 38.94 -4.26 -36.86
N HIS A 238 38.67 -3.10 -36.26
CA HIS A 238 39.58 -1.95 -36.36
C HIS A 238 40.46 -1.82 -35.12
N TRP A 239 41.78 -1.77 -35.33
CA TRP A 239 42.78 -1.66 -34.28
C TRP A 239 43.31 -0.23 -34.20
N ARG A 240 43.47 0.32 -32.99
CA ARG A 240 44.04 1.67 -32.78
C ARG A 240 45.54 1.77 -33.16
N GLY A 241 46.22 0.63 -33.34
CA GLY A 241 47.63 0.56 -33.71
C GLY A 241 47.88 0.29 -35.20
N ALA A 242 49.12 0.46 -35.66
CA ALA A 242 49.50 0.34 -37.08
C ALA A 242 49.35 -1.07 -37.69
N HIS A 243 49.25 -2.11 -36.85
CA HIS A 243 49.13 -3.49 -37.30
C HIS A 243 47.92 -4.16 -36.66
N GLY A 244 47.08 -4.76 -37.50
CA GLY A 244 46.02 -5.64 -37.02
C GLY A 244 46.59 -6.85 -36.28
N GLN A 245 45.81 -7.37 -35.33
CA GLN A 245 46.19 -8.56 -34.56
C GLN A 245 45.60 -9.80 -35.24
N SER A 246 46.41 -10.84 -35.44
CA SER A 246 45.89 -12.09 -36.00
C SER A 246 45.09 -12.89 -34.96
N PRO A 247 44.12 -13.72 -35.37
CA PRO A 247 43.33 -14.53 -34.44
C PRO A 247 44.19 -15.36 -33.49
N ALA A 248 45.27 -15.96 -33.98
CA ALA A 248 46.20 -16.75 -33.16
C ALA A 248 46.91 -15.91 -32.09
N VAL A 249 47.26 -14.66 -32.39
CA VAL A 249 47.90 -13.76 -31.42
C VAL A 249 46.91 -13.39 -30.32
N ILE A 250 45.66 -13.05 -30.66
CA ILE A 250 44.66 -12.68 -29.64
C ILE A 250 44.25 -13.88 -28.80
N ALA A 251 44.14 -15.08 -29.37
CA ALA A 251 43.85 -16.29 -28.60
C ALA A 251 44.89 -16.54 -27.49
N THR A 252 46.16 -16.21 -27.73
CA THR A 252 47.22 -16.29 -26.71
C THR A 252 47.32 -15.05 -25.81
N LYS A 253 46.81 -13.89 -26.28
CA LYS A 253 46.86 -12.60 -25.58
C LYS A 253 45.53 -11.83 -25.70
N PRO A 254 44.48 -12.26 -24.95
CA PRO A 254 43.14 -11.66 -25.07
C PRO A 254 43.06 -10.17 -24.71
N HIS A 255 43.99 -9.68 -23.87
CA HIS A 255 44.06 -8.27 -23.49
C HIS A 255 44.25 -7.33 -24.69
N TYR A 256 44.70 -7.81 -25.85
CA TYR A 256 44.80 -6.98 -27.05
C TYR A 256 43.47 -6.45 -27.54
N PHE A 257 42.32 -7.05 -27.19
CA PHE A 257 41.01 -6.49 -27.50
C PHE A 257 40.81 -5.07 -26.95
N GLN A 258 41.53 -4.67 -25.90
CA GLN A 258 41.51 -3.28 -25.40
C GLN A 258 42.04 -2.25 -26.40
N ASN A 259 42.82 -2.70 -27.39
CA ASN A 259 43.34 -1.86 -28.45
C ASN A 259 42.37 -1.77 -29.64
N LEU A 260 41.18 -2.37 -29.57
CA LEU A 260 40.14 -2.15 -30.57
C LEU A 260 39.67 -0.70 -30.55
N ASP A 261 39.53 -0.13 -31.73
CA ASP A 261 38.64 0.99 -31.94
C ASP A 261 37.22 0.44 -31.97
N VAL A 262 36.59 0.41 -30.78
CA VAL A 262 35.26 -0.14 -30.57
C VAL A 262 34.23 0.54 -31.46
N LEU A 263 34.31 1.87 -31.59
CA LEU A 263 33.34 2.62 -32.39
C LEU A 263 33.43 2.21 -33.85
N ARG A 264 34.64 2.25 -34.43
CA ARG A 264 34.84 1.90 -35.84
C ARG A 264 34.55 0.42 -36.11
N THR A 265 34.93 -0.46 -35.18
CA THR A 265 34.63 -1.90 -35.28
C THR A 265 33.13 -2.16 -35.31
N VAL A 266 32.37 -1.58 -34.38
CA VAL A 266 30.92 -1.80 -34.34
C VAL A 266 30.23 -1.15 -35.54
N GLN A 267 30.71 -0.01 -36.04
CA GLN A 267 30.23 0.58 -37.30
C GLN A 267 30.45 -0.34 -38.50
N ASN A 268 31.62 -0.98 -38.61
CA ASN A 268 31.87 -1.99 -39.62
C ASN A 268 30.90 -3.18 -39.46
N PHE A 269 30.65 -3.64 -38.22
CA PHE A 269 29.72 -4.73 -37.96
C PHE A 269 28.26 -4.38 -38.29
N LEU A 270 27.84 -3.13 -38.07
CA LEU A 270 26.51 -2.63 -38.49
C LEU A 270 26.35 -2.69 -40.01
N GLN A 271 27.42 -2.46 -40.77
CA GLN A 271 27.37 -2.39 -42.23
C GLN A 271 27.65 -3.73 -42.93
N TYR A 272 28.64 -4.49 -42.46
CA TYR A 272 29.22 -5.62 -43.18
C TYR A 272 29.02 -6.97 -42.48
N VAL A 273 28.60 -7.00 -41.21
CA VAL A 273 28.45 -8.25 -40.41
C VAL A 273 27.03 -8.38 -39.85
N PRO A 274 26.00 -8.52 -40.71
CA PRO A 274 24.60 -8.61 -40.25
C PRO A 274 24.33 -9.81 -39.34
N ALA A 275 25.08 -10.91 -39.50
CA ALA A 275 24.93 -12.13 -38.71
C ALA A 275 25.19 -11.91 -37.20
N PHE A 276 26.05 -10.95 -36.83
CA PHE A 276 26.32 -10.62 -35.43
C PHE A 276 25.06 -10.18 -34.69
N TRP A 277 24.21 -9.39 -35.35
CA TRP A 277 23.03 -8.80 -34.73
C TRP A 277 21.93 -9.82 -34.44
N SER A 278 22.00 -11.01 -35.03
CA SER A 278 21.08 -12.13 -34.74
C SER A 278 21.78 -13.30 -34.05
N SER A 279 23.00 -13.09 -33.52
CA SER A 279 23.82 -14.16 -32.97
C SER A 279 23.44 -14.49 -31.51
N ASP A 280 23.77 -15.71 -31.09
CA ASP A 280 23.58 -16.17 -29.72
C ASP A 280 24.47 -15.42 -28.73
N GLU A 281 25.67 -15.00 -29.15
CA GLU A 281 26.60 -14.22 -28.32
C GLU A 281 26.02 -12.84 -27.96
N LEU A 282 25.41 -12.15 -28.93
CA LEU A 282 24.73 -10.89 -28.66
C LEU A 282 23.48 -11.12 -27.80
N ALA A 283 22.68 -12.13 -28.12
CA ALA A 283 21.46 -12.47 -27.38
C ALA A 283 21.76 -12.76 -25.89
N GLU A 284 22.77 -13.58 -25.60
CA GLU A 284 23.17 -13.89 -24.23
C GLU A 284 23.72 -12.66 -23.49
N SER A 285 24.38 -11.73 -24.19
CA SER A 285 24.90 -10.50 -23.55
C SER A 285 23.80 -9.56 -23.04
N VAL A 286 22.61 -9.56 -23.65
CA VAL A 286 21.50 -8.67 -23.29
C VAL A 286 20.44 -9.34 -22.41
N LYS A 287 20.53 -10.67 -22.23
CA LYS A 287 19.57 -11.48 -21.48
C LYS A 287 19.40 -11.04 -20.01
N GLY A 288 20.43 -10.43 -19.43
CA GLY A 288 20.38 -9.86 -18.07
C GLY A 288 19.59 -8.55 -17.94
N GLY A 289 19.26 -7.88 -19.06
CA GLY A 289 18.50 -6.63 -19.06
C GLY A 289 19.32 -5.36 -18.78
N ASP A 290 20.64 -5.46 -18.58
CA ASP A 290 21.51 -4.29 -18.33
C ASP A 290 21.46 -3.26 -19.48
N ILE A 291 21.14 -3.72 -20.70
CA ILE A 291 21.01 -2.87 -21.89
C ILE A 291 19.98 -1.76 -21.72
N PHE A 292 18.92 -1.97 -20.91
CA PHE A 292 17.86 -0.98 -20.69
C PHE A 292 18.36 0.30 -20.01
N GLN A 293 19.49 0.24 -19.31
CA GLN A 293 20.05 1.38 -18.59
C GLN A 293 20.76 2.38 -19.52
N ILE A 294 21.17 1.96 -20.73
CA ILE A 294 21.86 2.83 -21.69
C ILE A 294 20.92 3.94 -22.19
N ASP A 295 19.71 3.56 -22.58
CA ASP A 295 18.72 4.49 -23.10
C ASP A 295 17.31 3.98 -22.83
N ARG A 296 16.80 4.33 -21.65
CA ARG A 296 15.46 3.93 -21.21
C ARG A 296 14.38 4.43 -22.16
N GLY A 297 14.53 5.62 -22.74
CA GLY A 297 13.52 6.22 -23.62
C GLY A 297 13.37 5.41 -24.90
N TYR A 298 14.48 5.01 -25.52
CA TYR A 298 14.45 4.13 -26.68
C TYR A 298 13.73 2.82 -26.39
N PHE A 299 14.10 2.13 -25.30
CA PHE A 299 13.51 0.83 -24.98
C PHE A 299 12.06 0.92 -24.52
N VAL A 300 11.62 2.03 -23.89
CA VAL A 300 10.20 2.28 -23.66
C VAL A 300 9.46 2.31 -24.99
N ASN A 301 9.90 3.13 -25.95
CA ASN A 301 9.22 3.24 -27.24
C ASN A 301 9.19 1.89 -27.98
N LEU A 302 10.33 1.20 -28.02
CA LEU A 302 10.42 -0.13 -28.63
C LEU A 302 9.42 -1.13 -28.01
N LEU A 303 9.34 -1.18 -26.68
CA LEU A 303 8.43 -2.09 -25.99
C LEU A 303 6.96 -1.68 -26.17
N LEU A 304 6.65 -0.38 -26.26
CA LEU A 304 5.30 0.08 -26.57
C LEU A 304 4.88 -0.33 -27.98
N ASP A 305 5.76 -0.20 -28.97
CA ASP A 305 5.51 -0.66 -30.33
C ASP A 305 5.26 -2.18 -30.35
N LEU A 306 6.10 -2.95 -29.64
CA LEU A 306 5.93 -4.39 -29.49
C LEU A 306 4.61 -4.76 -28.79
N MET A 307 4.23 -4.03 -27.75
CA MET A 307 3.01 -4.30 -26.98
C MET A 307 1.76 -4.05 -27.83
N TYR A 308 1.72 -2.95 -28.57
CA TYR A 308 0.43 -2.46 -29.05
C TYR A 308 0.30 -2.42 -30.57
N GLU A 309 1.39 -2.12 -31.28
CA GLU A 309 1.41 -2.14 -32.74
C GLU A 309 1.60 -3.57 -33.23
N GLU A 310 2.62 -4.27 -32.71
CA GLU A 310 2.89 -5.67 -33.08
C GLU A 310 2.06 -6.69 -32.27
N ARG A 311 1.45 -6.26 -31.15
CA ARG A 311 0.64 -7.13 -30.25
C ARG A 311 1.39 -8.39 -29.83
N CYS A 312 2.67 -8.24 -29.51
CA CYS A 312 3.55 -9.33 -29.14
C CYS A 312 3.09 -10.01 -27.85
N ARG A 313 2.70 -11.28 -27.94
CA ARG A 313 2.23 -12.08 -26.80
C ARG A 313 3.28 -12.22 -25.71
N ASP A 314 4.54 -12.45 -26.08
CA ASP A 314 5.63 -12.61 -25.10
C ASP A 314 5.76 -11.39 -24.17
N VAL A 315 5.53 -10.18 -24.69
CA VAL A 315 5.61 -8.94 -23.90
C VAL A 315 4.40 -8.82 -22.98
N TRP A 316 3.20 -9.09 -23.49
CA TRP A 316 1.99 -9.07 -22.65
C TRP A 316 1.99 -10.13 -21.56
N ASP A 317 2.44 -11.34 -21.85
CA ASP A 317 2.54 -12.42 -20.87
C ASP A 317 3.55 -12.07 -19.78
N MET A 318 4.66 -11.41 -20.14
CA MET A 318 5.62 -10.88 -19.17
C MET A 318 5.02 -9.75 -18.32
N VAL A 319 4.33 -8.77 -18.93
CA VAL A 319 3.65 -7.69 -18.20
C VAL A 319 2.62 -8.27 -17.23
N ASP A 320 1.81 -9.23 -17.68
CA ASP A 320 0.82 -9.91 -16.84
C ASP A 320 1.47 -10.69 -15.69
N GLY A 321 2.59 -11.35 -15.95
CA GLY A 321 3.39 -12.02 -14.91
C GLY A 321 3.88 -11.03 -13.87
N PHE A 322 4.49 -9.93 -14.31
CA PHE A 322 4.97 -8.87 -13.42
C PHE A 322 3.86 -8.24 -12.58
N LEU A 323 2.73 -7.88 -13.21
CA LEU A 323 1.55 -7.36 -12.50
C LEU A 323 0.90 -8.37 -11.55
N SER A 324 1.22 -9.67 -11.66
CA SER A 324 0.76 -10.69 -10.72
C SER A 324 1.70 -10.84 -9.52
N GLU A 325 3.00 -10.64 -9.74
CA GLU A 325 4.05 -10.84 -8.75
C GLU A 325 4.33 -9.61 -7.89
N GLU A 326 4.15 -8.40 -8.42
CA GLU A 326 4.30 -7.16 -7.67
C GLU A 326 3.11 -6.88 -6.75
N THR A 327 3.34 -6.07 -5.72
CA THR A 327 2.27 -5.72 -4.78
C THR A 327 1.46 -4.52 -5.27
N PHE A 328 0.16 -4.48 -4.94
CA PHE A 328 -0.68 -3.34 -5.29
C PHE A 328 -0.14 -2.02 -4.74
N SER A 329 0.43 -2.04 -3.53
CA SER A 329 1.02 -0.88 -2.87
C SER A 329 2.28 -0.37 -3.55
N SER A 330 3.06 -1.23 -4.23
CA SER A 330 4.22 -0.79 -5.03
C SER A 330 3.81 -0.25 -6.39
N LEU A 331 2.82 -0.88 -7.04
CA LEU A 331 2.37 -0.50 -8.38
C LEU A 331 1.54 0.79 -8.40
N SER A 332 0.63 0.96 -7.44
CA SER A 332 -0.34 2.05 -7.48
C SER A 332 0.26 3.46 -7.40
N PRO A 333 1.29 3.79 -6.58
CA PRO A 333 1.85 5.14 -6.59
C PRO A 333 2.44 5.49 -7.95
N VAL A 334 3.12 4.53 -8.60
CA VAL A 334 3.78 4.72 -9.88
C VAL A 334 2.77 4.85 -11.02
N LEU A 335 1.81 3.93 -11.11
CA LEU A 335 0.88 3.88 -12.23
C LEU A 335 -0.23 4.93 -12.14
N LEU A 336 -0.62 5.32 -10.93
CA LEU A 336 -1.65 6.34 -10.75
C LEU A 336 -1.08 7.77 -10.85
N ALA A 337 0.25 7.94 -10.76
CA ALA A 337 0.90 9.26 -10.81
C ALA A 337 0.59 10.03 -12.09
N SER A 338 0.58 9.34 -13.23
CA SER A 338 0.37 9.94 -14.54
C SER A 338 -1.11 10.15 -14.90
N LEU A 339 -2.04 9.51 -14.19
CA LEU A 339 -3.47 9.63 -14.49
C LEU A 339 -4.01 11.02 -14.18
N ASP A 340 -4.71 11.61 -15.14
CA ASP A 340 -5.51 12.83 -14.97
C ASP A 340 -6.76 12.58 -14.09
N VAL A 341 -7.64 13.59 -14.01
CA VAL A 341 -8.87 13.56 -13.20
C VAL A 341 -9.80 12.44 -13.69
N ASP A 342 -10.02 12.34 -15.00
CA ASP A 342 -10.93 11.37 -15.59
C ASP A 342 -10.38 9.94 -15.52
N GLY A 343 -9.08 9.77 -15.77
CA GLY A 343 -8.38 8.50 -15.66
C GLY A 343 -8.38 7.95 -14.23
N LEU A 344 -8.14 8.81 -13.23
CA LEU A 344 -8.22 8.41 -11.83
C LEU A 344 -9.64 7.99 -11.44
N PHE A 345 -10.66 8.72 -11.91
CA PHE A 345 -12.06 8.39 -11.65
C PHE A 345 -12.48 7.06 -12.31
N TYR A 346 -12.05 6.83 -13.56
CA TYR A 346 -12.23 5.56 -14.26
C TYR A 346 -11.56 4.41 -13.50
N PHE A 347 -10.33 4.61 -13.03
CA PHE A 347 -9.60 3.62 -12.24
C PHE A 347 -10.37 3.24 -10.97
N LEU A 348 -10.84 4.22 -10.20
CA LEU A 348 -11.64 3.99 -8.99
C LEU A 348 -12.91 3.18 -9.26
N ARG A 349 -13.63 3.51 -10.34
CA ARG A 349 -14.83 2.76 -10.75
C ARG A 349 -14.52 1.32 -11.14
N SER A 350 -13.39 1.10 -11.80
CA SER A 350 -12.94 -0.23 -12.19
C SER A 350 -12.51 -1.05 -10.97
N LEU A 351 -11.82 -0.42 -10.03
CA LEU A 351 -11.33 -1.01 -8.78
C LEU A 351 -12.46 -1.57 -7.91
N GLY A 352 -13.61 -0.88 -7.86
CA GLY A 352 -14.80 -1.31 -7.13
C GLY A 352 -15.28 -2.73 -7.47
N LYS A 353 -15.04 -3.20 -8.71
CA LYS A 353 -15.43 -4.56 -9.16
C LYS A 353 -14.58 -5.67 -8.57
N PHE A 354 -13.42 -5.35 -8.02
CA PHE A 354 -12.42 -6.30 -7.52
C PHE A 354 -12.20 -6.17 -6.01
N LEU A 355 -12.97 -5.30 -5.35
CA LEU A 355 -12.93 -5.09 -3.91
C LEU A 355 -13.94 -5.99 -3.22
N GLU A 356 -13.45 -6.79 -2.27
CA GLU A 356 -14.27 -7.63 -1.39
C GLU A 356 -13.99 -7.29 0.07
N PRO A 357 -14.60 -6.22 0.61
CA PRO A 357 -14.32 -5.78 1.98
C PRO A 357 -14.60 -6.89 3.01
N ASN A 358 -13.56 -7.24 3.76
CA ASN A 358 -13.59 -8.33 4.74
C ASN A 358 -14.05 -7.82 6.13
N LEU A 359 -13.93 -8.66 7.16
CA LEU A 359 -14.26 -8.28 8.55
C LEU A 359 -13.37 -7.16 9.08
N GLU A 360 -12.11 -7.09 8.66
CA GLU A 360 -11.16 -6.03 9.07
C GLU A 360 -11.55 -4.67 8.48
N CYS A 361 -12.10 -4.65 7.27
CA CYS A 361 -12.73 -3.46 6.70
C CYS A 361 -13.89 -2.97 7.58
N LYS A 362 -14.78 -3.88 7.99
CA LYS A 362 -15.94 -3.56 8.85
C LYS A 362 -15.52 -3.10 10.25
N GLU A 363 -14.39 -3.60 10.76
CA GLU A 363 -13.82 -3.17 12.03
C GLU A 363 -13.04 -1.85 11.93
N PHE A 364 -12.78 -1.36 10.71
CA PHE A 364 -11.95 -0.20 10.41
C PHE A 364 -10.54 -0.31 10.98
N LYS A 365 -9.92 -1.49 10.82
CA LYS A 365 -8.52 -1.70 11.22
C LYS A 365 -7.55 -0.81 10.45
N PHE A 366 -7.81 -0.61 9.16
CA PHE A 366 -7.00 0.25 8.28
C PHE A 366 -7.73 1.57 7.96
N SER A 367 -6.97 2.62 7.66
CA SER A 367 -7.52 3.95 7.33
C SER A 367 -8.23 3.97 5.98
N CYS A 368 -7.85 3.10 5.04
CA CYS A 368 -8.44 2.98 3.71
C CYS A 368 -9.81 2.26 3.69
N CYS A 369 -10.19 1.56 4.76
CA CYS A 369 -11.37 0.69 4.80
C CYS A 369 -12.67 1.39 4.38
N TRP A 370 -12.85 2.67 4.73
CA TRP A 370 -14.06 3.42 4.38
C TRP A 370 -14.20 3.55 2.86
N LEU A 371 -13.09 3.76 2.15
CA LEU A 371 -13.09 3.95 0.70
C LEU A 371 -13.27 2.60 -0.01
N GLU A 372 -12.67 1.53 0.49
CA GLU A 372 -12.89 0.18 -0.03
C GLU A 372 -14.36 -0.25 0.08
N ILE A 373 -14.99 0.00 1.24
CA ILE A 373 -16.41 -0.29 1.46
C ILE A 373 -17.27 0.53 0.50
N LEU A 374 -16.97 1.81 0.33
CA LEU A 374 -17.68 2.71 -0.56
C LEU A 374 -17.60 2.25 -2.03
N LEU A 375 -16.40 1.89 -2.50
CA LEU A 375 -16.17 1.50 -3.90
C LEU A 375 -16.77 0.13 -4.25
N SER A 376 -16.81 -0.81 -3.30
CA SER A 376 -17.31 -2.18 -3.54
C SER A 376 -18.81 -2.30 -3.87
N ARG A 377 -19.63 -1.31 -3.50
CA ARG A 377 -21.10 -1.42 -3.52
C ARG A 377 -21.80 -0.54 -4.55
N SER A 378 -21.20 -0.41 -5.73
CA SER A 378 -21.61 0.47 -6.84
C SER A 378 -21.53 1.95 -6.47
N PHE A 379 -20.46 2.58 -6.94
CA PHE A 379 -20.04 3.92 -6.62
C PHE A 379 -20.65 4.95 -7.59
N SER A 380 -21.55 5.81 -7.11
CA SER A 380 -22.26 6.82 -7.91
C SER A 380 -21.73 8.25 -7.73
N LEU A 381 -20.87 8.47 -6.73
CA LEU A 381 -20.32 9.79 -6.40
C LEU A 381 -19.38 10.33 -7.50
N SER A 382 -19.29 11.66 -7.59
CA SER A 382 -18.29 12.32 -8.43
C SER A 382 -16.90 12.25 -7.78
N LEU A 383 -15.85 12.44 -8.59
CA LEU A 383 -14.48 12.48 -8.08
C LEU A 383 -14.28 13.59 -7.05
N ASP A 384 -14.91 14.76 -7.23
CA ASP A 384 -14.81 15.87 -6.28
C ASP A 384 -15.32 15.48 -4.89
N HIS A 385 -16.39 14.67 -4.82
CA HIS A 385 -16.89 14.17 -3.55
C HIS A 385 -15.90 13.18 -2.91
N VAL A 386 -15.22 12.34 -3.69
CA VAL A 386 -14.19 11.43 -3.16
C VAL A 386 -12.97 12.18 -2.68
N LEU A 387 -12.52 13.17 -3.44
CA LEU A 387 -11.40 14.03 -3.04
C LEU A 387 -11.72 14.74 -1.73
N LEU A 388 -12.90 15.34 -1.61
CA LEU A 388 -13.37 15.95 -0.37
C LEU A 388 -13.36 14.96 0.80
N MET A 389 -14.05 13.82 0.67
CA MET A 389 -14.14 12.84 1.76
C MET A 389 -12.77 12.29 2.15
N ASN A 390 -11.91 12.02 1.16
CA ASN A 390 -10.56 11.55 1.44
C ASN A 390 -9.71 12.59 2.17
N SER A 391 -9.81 13.87 1.80
CA SER A 391 -9.14 14.95 2.53
C SER A 391 -9.64 15.07 3.96
N LEU A 392 -10.96 14.97 4.18
CA LEU A 392 -11.57 15.07 5.51
C LEU A 392 -11.17 13.90 6.43
N ILE A 393 -11.10 12.68 5.90
CA ILE A 393 -10.89 11.45 6.69
C ILE A 393 -9.41 11.12 6.82
N SER A 394 -8.67 11.11 5.70
CA SER A 394 -7.29 10.61 5.65
C SER A 394 -6.25 11.70 5.96
N LYS A 395 -6.59 12.98 5.76
CA LYS A 395 -5.66 14.12 5.90
C LYS A 395 -6.28 15.33 6.62
N PRO A 396 -6.91 15.14 7.81
CA PRO A 396 -7.65 16.19 8.50
C PRO A 396 -6.75 17.38 8.89
N ARG A 397 -5.50 17.13 9.31
CA ARG A 397 -4.54 18.19 9.68
C ARG A 397 -4.08 18.99 8.49
N GLN A 398 -3.78 18.33 7.38
CA GLN A 398 -3.31 19.00 6.17
C GLN A 398 -4.42 19.88 5.59
N LEU A 399 -5.68 19.40 5.61
CA LEU A 399 -6.83 20.23 5.24
C LEU A 399 -7.01 21.43 6.18
N PHE A 400 -6.82 21.26 7.49
CA PHE A 400 -6.85 22.38 8.43
C PHE A 400 -5.75 23.40 8.15
N ARG A 401 -4.52 22.96 7.88
CA ARG A 401 -3.41 23.86 7.51
C ARG A 401 -3.71 24.63 6.23
N LEU A 402 -4.30 23.97 5.23
CA LEU A 402 -4.72 24.62 3.99
C LEU A 402 -5.76 25.73 4.25
N ILE A 403 -6.71 25.49 5.14
CA ILE A 403 -7.77 26.46 5.46
C ILE A 403 -7.26 27.60 6.35
N SER A 404 -6.37 27.30 7.30
CA SER A 404 -5.77 28.29 8.20
C SER A 404 -4.55 29.01 7.59
N ASP A 405 -4.30 28.84 6.29
CA ASP A 405 -3.23 29.55 5.60
C ASP A 405 -3.55 31.05 5.52
N GLU A 406 -2.51 31.89 5.47
CA GLU A 406 -2.67 33.35 5.51
C GLU A 406 -3.49 33.89 4.32
N GLU A 407 -3.44 33.18 3.19
CA GLU A 407 -4.19 33.50 1.97
C GLU A 407 -5.70 33.23 2.10
N ASN A 408 -6.13 32.38 3.04
CA ASN A 408 -7.50 31.89 3.18
C ASN A 408 -8.22 32.41 4.44
N LYS A 409 -7.80 33.55 5.00
CA LYS A 409 -8.36 34.12 6.25
C LYS A 409 -9.86 34.42 6.16
N GLU A 410 -10.38 34.77 4.98
CA GLU A 410 -11.81 35.03 4.79
C GLU A 410 -12.61 33.73 4.88
N GLU A 411 -12.13 32.66 4.28
CA GLU A 411 -12.77 31.36 4.31
C GLU A 411 -12.63 30.66 5.65
N GLU A 412 -11.50 30.84 6.34
CA GLU A 412 -11.36 30.43 7.74
C GLU A 412 -12.42 31.11 8.62
N LYS A 413 -12.60 32.43 8.49
CA LYS A 413 -13.63 33.16 9.24
C LYS A 413 -15.04 32.72 8.88
N ASN A 414 -15.34 32.52 7.59
CA ASN A 414 -16.63 31.98 7.16
C ASN A 414 -16.89 30.59 7.76
N LEU A 415 -15.86 29.75 7.83
CA LEU A 415 -15.96 28.44 8.46
C LEU A 415 -16.15 28.57 9.98
N GLU A 416 -15.46 29.49 10.66
CA GLU A 416 -15.66 29.78 12.08
C GLU A 416 -17.10 30.23 12.37
N ASP A 417 -17.70 31.08 11.52
CA ASP A 417 -19.08 31.52 11.65
C ASP A 417 -20.07 30.35 11.43
N ILE A 418 -19.80 29.50 10.43
CA ILE A 418 -20.58 28.28 10.16
C ILE A 418 -20.50 27.31 11.36
N VAL A 419 -19.30 27.06 11.88
CA VAL A 419 -19.06 26.16 13.02
C VAL A 419 -19.62 26.75 14.31
N GLY A 420 -19.51 28.05 14.53
CA GLY A 420 -20.12 28.75 15.66
C GLY A 420 -21.64 28.58 15.71
N SER A 421 -22.29 28.47 14.55
CA SER A 421 -23.73 28.16 14.46
C SER A 421 -24.09 26.70 14.80
N LEU A 422 -23.11 25.79 14.83
CA LEU A 422 -23.28 24.37 15.18
C LEU A 422 -23.13 24.09 16.69
N VAL A 423 -22.44 24.95 17.43
CA VAL A 423 -22.14 24.79 18.87
C VAL A 423 -23.29 25.35 19.73
N GLY A 424 -23.96 24.47 20.49
CA GLY A 424 -25.02 24.81 21.44
C GLY A 424 -25.30 23.63 22.39
N PRO A 425 -26.40 23.58 23.17
CA PRO A 425 -26.62 22.51 24.17
C PRO A 425 -27.96 21.73 23.99
N SER A 426 -27.97 20.50 23.44
CA SER A 426 -29.08 19.51 23.47
C SER A 426 -28.73 18.14 22.85
N ASN A 427 -29.07 17.06 23.56
CA ASN A 427 -28.79 15.64 23.24
C ASN A 427 -29.72 15.04 22.15
N GLU A 428 -30.97 15.50 22.05
CA GLU A 428 -32.00 14.86 21.20
C GLU A 428 -31.79 15.08 19.69
N ALA A 429 -31.22 16.22 19.31
CA ALA A 429 -31.05 16.60 17.91
C ALA A 429 -29.88 15.88 17.20
N SER A 430 -28.96 15.24 17.93
CA SER A 430 -27.89 14.44 17.32
C SER A 430 -28.34 12.99 17.11
N TRP A 431 -29.17 12.42 18.00
CA TRP A 431 -29.86 11.15 17.74
C TRP A 431 -30.82 11.20 16.55
N ALA A 432 -31.55 12.31 16.39
CA ALA A 432 -32.43 12.50 15.24
C ALA A 432 -31.67 12.57 13.91
N LEU A 433 -30.50 13.23 13.90
CA LEU A 433 -29.61 13.29 12.75
C LEU A 433 -29.00 11.92 12.45
N THR A 434 -28.55 11.18 13.47
CA THR A 434 -28.08 9.80 13.28
C THR A 434 -29.18 8.94 12.67
N ARG A 435 -30.44 9.04 13.14
CA ARG A 435 -31.56 8.31 12.55
C ARG A 435 -31.78 8.66 11.07
N GLU A 436 -31.78 9.94 10.74
CA GLU A 436 -31.95 10.39 9.36
C GLU A 436 -30.77 9.92 8.47
N LEU A 437 -29.53 9.94 8.97
CA LEU A 437 -28.37 9.39 8.27
C LEU A 437 -28.49 7.89 7.99
N MET A 438 -29.13 7.13 8.87
CA MET A 438 -29.40 5.70 8.66
C MET A 438 -30.47 5.46 7.60
N GLU A 439 -31.36 6.44 7.38
CA GLU A 439 -32.41 6.42 6.35
C GLU A 439 -31.90 6.92 4.98
N MET A 440 -30.79 7.66 4.94
CA MET A 440 -30.16 8.15 3.71
C MET A 440 -29.46 7.05 2.91
N LYS A 441 -29.16 7.35 1.64
CA LYS A 441 -28.24 6.53 0.85
C LYS A 441 -26.88 6.50 1.56
N ARG A 442 -26.26 5.32 1.63
CA ARG A 442 -24.97 5.13 2.33
C ARG A 442 -23.91 6.13 1.88
N GLU A 443 -23.79 6.41 0.59
CA GLU A 443 -22.82 7.38 0.06
C GLU A 443 -23.00 8.78 0.65
N GLU A 444 -24.25 9.22 0.79
CA GLU A 444 -24.60 10.50 1.40
C GLU A 444 -24.36 10.48 2.92
N ALA A 445 -24.69 9.37 3.58
CA ALA A 445 -24.45 9.19 5.00
C ALA A 445 -22.94 9.24 5.33
N VAL A 446 -22.10 8.54 4.56
CA VAL A 446 -20.63 8.57 4.71
C VAL A 446 -20.09 9.99 4.55
N LYS A 447 -20.59 10.73 3.54
CA LYS A 447 -20.20 12.13 3.32
C LYS A 447 -20.50 13.00 4.54
N TRP A 448 -21.71 12.90 5.10
CA TRP A 448 -22.08 13.69 6.28
C TRP A 448 -21.31 13.30 7.52
N ILE A 449 -21.06 12.01 7.73
CA ILE A 449 -20.20 11.51 8.81
C ILE A 449 -18.78 12.08 8.70
N ALA A 450 -18.20 12.09 7.49
CA ALA A 450 -16.86 12.63 7.23
C ALA A 450 -16.77 14.14 7.53
N ILE A 451 -17.78 14.91 7.13
CA ILE A 451 -17.84 16.35 7.40
C ILE A 451 -17.98 16.59 8.92
N GLN A 452 -18.83 15.83 9.60
CA GLN A 452 -19.03 15.98 11.05
C GLN A 452 -17.78 15.60 11.84
N SER A 453 -17.08 14.52 11.47
CA SER A 453 -15.84 14.13 12.12
C SER A 453 -14.76 15.20 11.95
N TRP A 454 -14.66 15.78 10.75
CA TRP A 454 -13.69 16.85 10.51
C TRP A 454 -14.06 18.17 11.20
N ILE A 455 -15.34 18.54 11.30
CA ILE A 455 -15.77 19.70 12.09
C ILE A 455 -15.40 19.50 13.57
N LEU A 456 -15.55 18.27 14.09
CA LEU A 456 -15.10 17.96 15.43
C LEU A 456 -13.58 18.13 15.57
N PHE A 457 -12.80 17.64 14.60
CA PHE A 457 -11.35 17.86 14.56
C PHE A 457 -11.01 19.37 14.60
N TYR A 458 -11.71 20.18 13.79
CA TYR A 458 -11.53 21.62 13.72
C TYR A 458 -11.76 22.29 15.07
N ILE A 459 -12.89 21.98 15.72
CA ILE A 459 -13.25 22.55 17.03
C ILE A 459 -12.25 22.11 18.10
N LEU A 460 -11.91 20.83 18.16
CA LEU A 460 -10.93 20.31 19.12
C LEU A 460 -9.57 21.00 18.96
N THR A 461 -9.12 21.22 17.72
CA THR A 461 -7.86 21.91 17.44
C THR A 461 -7.87 23.37 17.89
N LYS A 462 -9.02 24.06 17.78
CA LYS A 462 -9.17 25.46 18.19
C LYS A 462 -9.38 25.64 19.71
N GLU A 463 -10.11 24.74 20.35
CA GLU A 463 -10.46 24.81 21.78
C GLU A 463 -9.40 24.17 22.70
N CYS A 464 -8.71 23.12 22.25
CA CYS A 464 -7.77 22.36 23.06
C CYS A 464 -6.33 22.90 22.95
N LYS A 465 -6.15 24.17 23.36
CA LYS A 465 -4.82 24.82 23.36
C LYS A 465 -4.00 24.55 24.63
N THR A 466 -4.65 24.14 25.72
CA THR A 466 -3.97 23.83 26.99
C THR A 466 -4.31 22.41 27.47
N PRO A 467 -3.42 21.77 28.24
CA PRO A 467 -3.67 20.46 28.83
C PRO A 467 -4.98 20.40 29.62
N GLU A 468 -5.30 21.46 30.38
CA GLU A 468 -6.49 21.52 31.23
C GLU A 468 -7.78 21.63 30.40
N SER A 469 -7.75 22.36 29.28
CA SER A 469 -8.93 22.42 28.40
C SER A 469 -9.19 21.08 27.72
N LEU A 470 -8.13 20.34 27.39
CA LEU A 470 -8.24 19.01 26.82
C LEU A 470 -8.76 17.97 27.84
N GLU A 471 -8.24 17.96 29.05
CA GLU A 471 -8.72 17.08 30.14
C GLU A 471 -10.18 17.39 30.50
N PHE A 472 -10.57 18.66 30.48
CA PHE A 472 -11.97 19.05 30.64
C PHE A 472 -12.86 18.46 29.55
N VAL A 473 -12.41 18.48 28.28
CA VAL A 473 -13.13 17.84 27.16
C VAL A 473 -13.23 16.33 27.37
N PHE A 474 -12.18 15.66 27.86
CA PHE A 474 -12.25 14.22 28.18
C PHE A 474 -13.29 13.91 29.24
N LEU A 475 -13.23 14.59 30.40
CA LEU A 475 -14.16 14.40 31.51
C LEU A 475 -15.61 14.68 31.10
N LYS A 476 -15.83 15.78 30.36
CA LYS A 476 -17.15 16.17 29.85
C LYS A 476 -17.72 15.14 28.87
N ASN A 477 -16.86 14.43 28.14
CA ASN A 477 -17.26 13.35 27.24
C ASN A 477 -17.39 11.99 27.92
N GLY A 478 -16.97 11.85 29.17
CA GLY A 478 -16.84 10.54 29.83
C GLY A 478 -15.67 9.69 29.29
N ILE A 479 -14.71 10.30 28.58
CA ILE A 479 -13.50 9.62 28.13
C ILE A 479 -12.58 9.48 29.33
N ASP A 480 -12.43 8.26 29.82
CA ASP A 480 -11.42 7.97 30.85
C ASP A 480 -10.02 8.15 30.24
N PHE A 481 -9.12 8.79 31.00
CA PHE A 481 -7.74 9.03 30.60
C PHE A 481 -6.77 8.78 31.76
N ARG A 482 -5.53 8.42 31.41
CA ARG A 482 -4.40 8.34 32.33
C ARG A 482 -3.27 9.19 31.77
N GLU A 483 -2.68 10.03 32.61
CA GLU A 483 -1.47 10.74 32.26
C GLU A 483 -0.29 9.77 32.09
N ALA A 484 0.35 9.84 30.94
CA ALA A 484 1.57 9.12 30.65
C ALA A 484 2.74 9.92 31.23
N ASN A 485 2.98 9.75 32.53
CA ASN A 485 4.12 10.40 33.18
C ASN A 485 5.43 9.88 32.58
N GLU A 486 6.24 10.77 32.00
CA GLU A 486 7.68 10.52 31.90
C GLU A 486 8.21 10.33 33.32
N HIS A 487 8.67 9.11 33.63
CA HIS A 487 9.19 8.66 34.92
C HIS A 487 8.15 8.21 35.96
N SER A 488 7.68 6.96 35.84
CA SER A 488 7.29 6.15 37.00
C SER A 488 7.82 4.73 36.89
N PHE A 489 9.15 4.60 36.89
CA PHE A 489 9.86 3.37 37.26
C PHE A 489 10.40 3.51 38.69
N VAL A 490 9.53 3.81 39.66
CA VAL A 490 9.80 3.58 41.09
C VAL A 490 8.49 3.26 41.80
N GLY A 491 8.17 1.98 41.90
CA GLY A 491 7.56 1.37 43.08
C GLY A 491 8.43 0.15 43.36
N SER A 492 9.32 0.14 44.36
CA SER A 492 9.01 0.05 45.79
C SER A 492 8.01 -1.08 46.06
N ASP A 493 8.45 -2.31 45.80
CA ASP A 493 8.03 -3.46 46.61
C ASP A 493 9.29 -4.05 47.25
N ASP A 494 9.30 -3.98 48.59
CA ASP A 494 10.27 -4.63 49.45
C ASP A 494 10.25 -6.14 49.21
N SER A 495 11.37 -6.68 48.73
CA SER A 495 11.76 -8.05 49.05
C SER A 495 13.28 -8.16 49.05
N ASP A 496 13.80 -8.45 50.23
CA ASP A 496 15.20 -8.65 50.59
C ASP A 496 15.90 -9.66 49.69
N VAL A 497 17.02 -9.29 49.04
CA VAL A 497 18.22 -10.15 48.92
C VAL A 497 19.51 -9.31 48.77
N GLU A 498 20.30 -9.35 49.85
CA GLU A 498 21.76 -9.22 50.01
C GLU A 498 22.65 -8.54 48.94
N THR A 499 23.14 -7.37 49.33
CA THR A 499 24.55 -6.97 49.49
C THR A 499 25.63 -7.64 48.63
N PHE A 500 26.15 -6.91 47.63
CA PHE A 500 27.60 -6.85 47.40
C PHE A 500 28.04 -5.43 47.01
N GLU A 501 28.76 -4.79 47.94
CA GLU A 501 29.51 -3.57 47.68
C GLU A 501 30.66 -3.84 46.69
N ARG A 502 30.92 -2.89 45.76
CA ARG A 502 32.21 -2.17 45.68
C ARG A 502 32.29 -1.15 44.53
N ARG A 503 32.28 0.12 44.94
CA ARG A 503 33.28 1.18 44.64
C ARG A 503 33.60 1.56 43.17
N SER A 504 33.13 2.76 42.82
CA SER A 504 33.94 3.99 42.64
C SER A 504 33.89 4.72 41.27
N ARG A 505 33.30 5.92 41.34
CA ARG A 505 33.78 7.24 40.88
C ARG A 505 34.32 7.43 39.44
N LYS A 506 33.56 8.26 38.70
CA LYS A 506 33.98 9.44 37.91
C LYS A 506 35.12 9.27 36.89
N ARG A 507 34.80 9.39 35.58
CA ARG A 507 35.55 10.29 34.67
C ARG A 507 34.87 10.55 33.30
N ARG A 508 34.57 11.83 33.06
CA ARG A 508 34.80 12.65 31.85
C ARG A 508 34.49 12.05 30.45
N LYS A 509 33.42 12.58 29.85
CA LYS A 509 33.40 13.56 28.73
C LYS A 509 34.55 13.49 27.70
N ARG A 510 34.13 13.34 26.44
CA ARG A 510 34.79 13.55 25.12
C ARG A 510 35.23 12.27 24.42
N GLU A 511 34.55 11.95 23.33
CA GLU A 511 35.18 11.89 22.00
C GLU A 511 34.14 12.01 20.88
N LYS A 512 34.29 13.09 20.10
CA LYS A 512 33.61 13.35 18.82
C LYS A 512 34.64 13.11 17.71
N LYS A 513 34.19 12.48 16.62
CA LYS A 513 34.72 12.48 15.23
C LYS A 513 35.77 11.44 14.84
N LYS A 514 35.39 10.55 13.89
CA LYS A 514 35.93 10.38 12.51
C LYS A 514 35.48 9.00 11.96
N LYS A 515 34.63 8.85 10.95
CA LYS A 515 34.81 8.91 9.46
C LYS A 515 33.83 7.81 8.91
N ARG A 516 33.25 7.76 7.71
CA ARG A 516 33.24 8.55 6.46
C ARG A 516 32.13 7.96 5.55
N LYS A 517 31.39 8.84 4.88
CA LYS A 517 30.93 8.83 3.48
C LYS A 517 30.87 7.50 2.69
N VAL A 518 29.65 7.16 2.22
CA VAL A 518 29.38 6.46 0.94
C VAL A 518 28.16 7.14 0.27
N TYR A 519 28.17 7.13 -1.06
CA TYR A 519 27.44 7.95 -2.05
C TYR A 519 25.91 7.89 -2.06
N ASP A 520 25.33 9.01 -2.51
CA ASP A 520 23.92 9.27 -2.86
C ASP A 520 23.35 8.30 -3.91
N PHE A 521 22.13 7.81 -3.65
CA PHE A 521 21.14 7.55 -4.67
C PHE A 521 19.78 8.01 -4.13
N ASP A 522 19.24 9.03 -4.80
CA ASP A 522 18.02 9.75 -4.45
C ASP A 522 16.80 8.97 -4.93
N PHE A 523 16.16 8.26 -4.01
CA PHE A 523 14.74 7.92 -4.09
C PHE A 523 14.07 8.68 -2.96
N GLY A 524 13.30 9.70 -3.34
CA GLY A 524 12.47 10.48 -2.43
C GLY A 524 11.36 9.63 -1.83
N GLU A 525 11.72 8.82 -0.83
CA GLU A 525 10.84 8.57 0.30
C GLU A 525 10.89 9.84 1.14
N GLU A 526 9.91 10.73 0.95
CA GLU A 526 9.58 11.73 1.97
C GLU A 526 9.12 10.97 3.21
N LYS A 527 10.10 10.63 4.06
CA LYS A 527 9.84 10.38 5.46
C LYS A 527 9.21 11.65 6.00
N ASP A 528 8.04 11.46 6.59
CA ASP A 528 7.19 12.44 7.28
C ASP A 528 7.91 12.96 8.54
N ASP A 529 9.11 13.50 8.37
CA ASP A 529 9.98 14.07 9.40
C ASP A 529 10.09 15.58 9.15
N GLN A 530 8.92 16.22 9.08
CA GLN A 530 8.76 17.65 9.28
C GLN A 530 7.77 17.87 10.42
N SER A 531 8.11 17.36 11.60
CA SER A 531 7.76 17.99 12.86
C SER A 531 8.50 19.34 12.94
N LEU A 532 8.03 20.33 12.19
CA LEU A 532 8.52 21.70 12.33
C LEU A 532 8.00 22.28 13.63
N GLU A 533 8.95 22.52 14.52
CA GLU A 533 9.00 23.49 15.60
C GLU A 533 7.91 24.58 15.50
N LEU A 534 6.75 24.28 16.07
CA LEU A 534 5.99 25.31 16.76
C LEU A 534 6.65 25.46 18.12
N GLU A 535 7.17 26.66 18.39
CA GLU A 535 7.71 27.09 19.68
C GLU A 535 6.74 26.76 20.83
N LEU A 536 6.91 25.59 21.45
CA LEU A 536 6.35 25.26 22.76
C LEU A 536 7.35 24.32 23.44
N GLN A 537 8.38 24.93 24.05
CA GLN A 537 9.07 24.31 25.18
C GLN A 537 8.11 24.28 26.37
N SER A 538 7.20 23.31 26.39
CA SER A 538 6.56 22.87 27.63
C SER A 538 6.61 21.33 27.66
N SER A 539 6.93 20.78 28.82
CA SER A 539 6.93 19.35 29.11
C SER A 539 5.76 18.66 28.43
N ALA A 540 6.01 17.81 27.44
CA ALA A 540 4.98 17.22 26.58
C ALA A 540 4.15 16.21 27.38
N ARG A 541 3.12 16.71 28.06
CA ARG A 541 2.10 15.89 28.72
C ARG A 541 1.43 15.02 27.66
N SER A 542 1.34 13.72 27.94
CA SER A 542 0.70 12.75 27.05
C SER A 542 -0.33 11.93 27.82
N TRP A 543 -1.33 11.41 27.10
CA TRP A 543 -2.48 10.75 27.70
C TRP A 543 -2.73 9.38 27.06
N PHE A 544 -2.91 8.36 27.89
CA PHE A 544 -3.56 7.12 27.48
C PHE A 544 -5.07 7.31 27.57
N LEU A 545 -5.81 6.99 26.50
CA LEU A 545 -7.24 7.22 26.41
C LEU A 545 -8.01 5.89 26.38
N SER A 546 -9.17 5.84 27.01
CA SER A 546 -10.04 4.64 26.99
C SER A 546 -10.58 4.30 25.61
N THR A 547 -10.56 5.24 24.66
CA THR A 547 -11.07 5.08 23.29
C THR A 547 -10.29 4.05 22.46
N ASP A 548 -9.03 3.78 22.80
CA ASP A 548 -8.18 2.76 22.16
C ASP A 548 -7.81 1.62 23.12
N GLY A 549 -8.50 1.53 24.26
CA GLY A 549 -8.17 0.57 25.31
C GLY A 549 -6.87 0.88 26.05
N PHE A 550 -6.45 2.15 26.10
CA PHE A 550 -5.19 2.60 26.70
C PHE A 550 -3.95 2.01 26.02
N SER A 551 -4.02 1.77 24.70
CA SER A 551 -2.95 1.09 23.95
C SER A 551 -1.84 2.02 23.49
N CYS A 552 -2.11 3.32 23.36
CA CYS A 552 -1.14 4.32 22.91
C CYS A 552 -1.20 5.58 23.80
N ALA A 553 -0.05 6.25 23.97
CA ALA A 553 0.03 7.56 24.58
C ALA A 553 -0.09 8.64 23.50
N TRP A 554 -1.07 9.52 23.64
CA TRP A 554 -1.36 10.60 22.69
C TRP A 554 -0.82 11.92 23.21
N ASN A 555 -0.11 12.68 22.37
CA ASN A 555 0.28 14.04 22.69
C ASN A 555 -0.85 15.03 22.37
N MET A 556 -0.73 16.26 22.85
CA MET A 556 -1.75 17.30 22.66
C MET A 556 -2.05 17.58 21.17
N ALA A 557 -1.06 17.46 20.29
CA ALA A 557 -1.22 17.69 18.85
C ALA A 557 -1.98 16.56 18.15
N ASP A 558 -1.91 15.33 18.68
CA ASP A 558 -2.43 14.12 18.04
C ASP A 558 -3.82 13.72 18.53
N VAL A 559 -4.20 14.18 19.73
CA VAL A 559 -5.52 13.87 20.31
C VAL A 559 -6.69 14.31 19.43
N PRO A 560 -6.73 15.53 18.83
CA PRO A 560 -7.85 15.93 17.97
C PRO A 560 -8.07 14.96 16.80
N GLU A 561 -6.99 14.50 16.18
CA GLU A 561 -7.05 13.56 15.05
C GLU A 561 -7.50 12.17 15.48
N HIS A 562 -6.96 11.68 16.61
CA HIS A 562 -7.38 10.39 17.19
C HIS A 562 -8.87 10.38 17.52
N LEU A 563 -9.37 11.40 18.21
CA LEU A 563 -10.78 11.49 18.57
C LEU A 563 -11.67 11.61 17.34
N CYS A 564 -11.32 12.47 16.38
CA CYS A 564 -12.01 12.58 15.09
C CYS A 564 -12.16 11.22 14.42
N MET A 565 -11.06 10.47 14.31
CA MET A 565 -11.05 9.15 13.68
C MET A 565 -11.85 8.12 14.49
N TYR A 566 -11.78 8.15 15.83
CA TYR A 566 -12.58 7.29 16.69
C TYR A 566 -14.09 7.51 16.49
N TYR A 567 -14.52 8.78 16.44
CA TYR A 567 -15.93 9.11 16.18
C TYR A 567 -16.36 8.75 14.77
N PHE A 568 -15.53 9.03 13.76
CA PHE A 568 -15.77 8.60 12.38
C PHE A 568 -16.02 7.09 12.30
N LYS A 569 -15.11 6.27 12.88
CA LYS A 569 -15.24 4.82 12.90
C LYS A 569 -16.50 4.35 13.63
N THR A 570 -16.85 5.00 14.73
CA THR A 570 -18.05 4.65 15.53
C THR A 570 -19.33 4.91 14.75
N TRP A 571 -19.46 6.09 14.14
CA TRP A 571 -20.63 6.44 13.32
C TRP A 571 -20.72 5.61 12.05
N MET A 572 -19.59 5.34 11.40
CA MET A 572 -19.54 4.46 10.24
C MET A 572 -20.01 3.04 10.57
N LYS A 573 -19.59 2.48 11.71
CA LYS A 573 -20.06 1.16 12.17
C LYS A 573 -21.57 1.12 12.38
N GLN A 574 -22.18 2.21 12.84
CA GLN A 574 -23.63 2.30 12.98
C GLN A 574 -24.34 2.34 11.62
N VAL A 575 -23.86 3.14 10.67
CA VAL A 575 -24.47 3.25 9.32
C VAL A 575 -24.28 1.99 8.47
N LEU A 576 -23.25 1.19 8.76
CA LEU A 576 -22.94 -0.03 8.02
C LEU A 576 -23.47 -1.32 8.66
N SER A 577 -23.90 -1.28 9.93
CA SER A 577 -24.59 -2.38 10.61
C SER A 577 -26.03 -2.49 10.15
#